data_AF-A0A256IFA9-F1
#
_entry.id   AF-A0A256IFA9-F1
#
_cell.length_a   1.000
_cell.length_b   1.000
_cell.length_c   1.000
_cell.angle_alpha   90.00
_cell.angle_beta   90.00
_cell.angle_gamma   90.00
#
_symmetry.space_group_name_H-M   'P 1'
#
loop_
_entity.id
_entity.type
_entity.pdbx_description
1 polymer ?
#
loop_
_entity_poly.entity_id
_entity_poly.type
_entity_poly.pdbx_seq_one_letter_code
_entity_poly.pdbx_strand_id
1 'polypeptide(L)'
;MPGHRPIELNRAVPGGRVEIFAIRDDDYPDGWFYRFQYYHPETGELLRYDDAHDDDDLGWHHRHVRFGDDTEIEFHGIAAHVTRFLNEIATLTDTENTHD
;
A
#
# COMPACT_ATOMS: atom_id res chain seq x y z
N MET A 1 -15.54 18.29 -15.55
CA MET A 1 -14.56 17.22 -15.81
C MET A 1 -15.23 15.88 -15.59
N PRO A 2 -15.09 14.88 -16.47
CA PRO A 2 -15.57 13.53 -16.16
C PRO A 2 -14.86 13.11 -14.86
N GLY A 3 -15.64 12.92 -13.79
CA GLY A 3 -15.11 12.74 -12.45
C GLY A 3 -14.07 11.62 -12.43
N HIS A 4 -12.89 11.93 -11.91
CA HIS A 4 -11.82 10.96 -11.72
C HIS A 4 -12.38 9.87 -10.79
N ARG A 5 -12.79 8.75 -11.36
CA ARG A 5 -13.30 7.64 -10.56
C ARG A 5 -12.10 7.03 -9.83
N PRO A 6 -12.20 6.84 -8.51
CA PRO A 6 -11.15 6.19 -7.78
C PRO A 6 -11.01 4.74 -8.24
N ILE A 7 -9.77 4.25 -8.20
CA ILE A 7 -9.45 2.83 -8.23
C ILE A 7 -9.68 2.33 -6.82
N GLU A 8 -10.67 1.47 -6.64
CA GLU A 8 -11.03 0.92 -5.34
C GLU A 8 -11.14 -0.60 -5.41
N LEU A 9 -10.48 -1.30 -4.49
CA LEU A 9 -10.62 -2.73 -4.29
C LEU A 9 -10.60 -3.00 -2.79
N ASN A 10 -11.56 -3.78 -2.31
CA ASN A 10 -11.56 -4.32 -0.96
C ASN A 10 -11.88 -5.82 -1.06
N ARG A 11 -10.91 -6.67 -0.70
CA ARG A 11 -11.01 -8.11 -0.91
C ARG A 11 -10.33 -8.90 0.20
N ALA A 12 -11.04 -9.93 0.69
CA ALA A 12 -10.44 -10.95 1.55
C ALA A 12 -9.47 -11.84 0.76
N VAL A 13 -8.32 -12.14 1.35
CA VAL A 13 -7.24 -12.97 0.80
C VAL A 13 -6.76 -13.95 1.88
N PRO A 14 -6.01 -15.00 1.54
CA PRO A 14 -5.32 -15.79 2.56
C PRO A 14 -4.48 -14.88 3.48
N GLY A 15 -4.54 -15.11 4.79
CA GLY A 15 -3.81 -14.31 5.78
C GLY A 15 -4.42 -12.94 6.13
N GLY A 16 -5.47 -12.47 5.44
CA GLY A 16 -6.09 -11.20 5.81
C GLY A 16 -6.99 -10.56 4.75
N ARG A 17 -6.91 -9.24 4.63
CA ARG A 17 -7.68 -8.44 3.68
C ARG A 17 -6.76 -7.42 3.03
N VAL A 18 -6.99 -7.22 1.73
CA VAL A 18 -6.36 -6.19 0.92
C VAL A 18 -7.37 -5.09 0.63
N GLU A 19 -6.94 -3.85 0.87
CA GLU A 19 -7.61 -2.63 0.47
C GLU A 19 -6.67 -1.83 -0.44
N ILE A 20 -7.17 -1.40 -1.60
CA ILE A 20 -6.46 -0.55 -2.55
C ILE A 20 -7.38 0.62 -2.86
N PHE A 21 -6.87 1.82 -2.64
CA PHE A 21 -7.49 3.08 -3.03
C PHE A 21 -6.46 3.91 -3.79
N ALA A 22 -6.84 4.47 -4.93
CA ALA A 22 -6.06 5.49 -5.62
C ALA A 22 -6.98 6.43 -6.40
N ILE A 23 -6.75 7.73 -6.32
CA ILE A 23 -7.48 8.75 -7.08
C ILE A 23 -6.51 9.77 -7.66
N ARG A 24 -6.87 10.33 -8.81
CA ARG A 24 -6.11 11.42 -9.42
C ARG A 24 -6.29 12.69 -8.59
N ASP A 25 -5.19 13.20 -8.09
CA ASP A 25 -5.10 14.41 -7.29
C ASP A 25 -3.81 15.15 -7.66
N ASP A 26 -3.94 16.37 -8.21
CA ASP A 26 -2.81 17.14 -8.73
C ASP A 26 -2.06 17.91 -7.63
N ASP A 27 -2.53 17.86 -6.38
CA ASP A 27 -1.80 18.39 -5.21
C ASP A 27 -0.63 17.48 -4.78
N TYR A 28 -0.54 16.28 -5.36
CA TYR A 28 0.50 15.28 -5.12
C TYR A 28 1.52 15.26 -6.26
N PRO A 29 2.82 15.03 -5.99
CA PRO A 29 3.90 15.17 -6.98
C PRO A 29 3.71 14.32 -8.24
N ASP A 30 3.08 13.15 -8.10
CA ASP A 30 2.84 12.21 -9.21
C ASP A 30 1.40 12.24 -9.76
N GLY A 31 0.58 13.17 -9.27
CA GLY A 31 -0.81 13.33 -9.68
C GLY A 31 -1.76 12.25 -9.13
N TRP A 32 -1.36 11.57 -8.06
CA TRP A 32 -2.14 10.54 -7.39
C TRP A 32 -2.11 10.75 -5.88
N PHE A 33 -3.25 10.52 -5.24
CA PHE A 33 -3.36 10.20 -3.82
C PHE A 33 -3.70 8.70 -3.71
N TYR A 34 -2.95 7.92 -2.96
CA TYR A 34 -3.19 6.49 -2.80
C TYR A 34 -3.01 5.96 -1.38
N ARG A 35 -3.68 4.84 -1.12
CA ARG A 35 -3.48 4.02 0.07
C ARG A 35 -3.75 2.56 -0.27
N PHE A 36 -2.74 1.72 -0.10
CA PHE A 36 -2.83 0.27 -0.20
C PHE A 36 -2.55 -0.32 1.17
N GLN A 37 -3.41 -1.20 1.65
CA GLN A 37 -3.31 -1.76 2.99
C GLN A 37 -3.60 -3.26 2.98
N TYR A 38 -2.73 -4.01 3.63
CA TYR A 38 -2.89 -5.42 3.92
C TYR A 38 -2.90 -5.59 5.43
N TYR A 39 -3.96 -6.19 5.94
CA TYR A 39 -4.17 -6.33 7.37
C TYR A 39 -4.87 -7.64 7.70
N HIS A 40 -4.60 -8.14 8.90
CA HIS A 40 -5.35 -9.23 9.48
C HIS A 40 -6.44 -8.66 10.40
N PRO A 41 -7.69 -9.16 10.36
CA PRO A 41 -8.78 -8.61 11.17
C PRO A 41 -8.53 -8.60 12.67
N GLU A 42 -7.71 -9.53 13.18
CA GLU A 42 -7.43 -9.64 14.62
C GLU A 42 -6.13 -8.96 15.03
N THR A 43 -5.11 -8.98 14.17
CA THR A 43 -3.77 -8.49 14.54
C THR A 43 -3.44 -7.11 13.96
N GLY A 44 -4.34 -6.57 13.14
CA GLY A 44 -4.24 -5.23 12.56
C GLY A 44 -3.42 -5.17 11.29
N GLU A 45 -2.95 -3.96 10.97
CA GLU A 45 -2.14 -3.64 9.79
C GLU A 45 -0.84 -4.47 9.78
N LEU A 46 -0.56 -5.07 8.63
CA LEU A 46 0.65 -5.86 8.37
C LEU A 46 1.59 -5.12 7.42
N LEU A 47 1.02 -4.52 6.39
CA LEU A 47 1.73 -3.75 5.36
C LEU A 47 0.83 -2.63 4.86
N ARG A 48 1.36 -1.42 4.74
CA ARG A 48 0.67 -0.30 4.07
C ARG A 48 1.63 0.46 3.18
N TYR A 49 1.19 0.76 1.96
CA TYR A 49 1.82 1.73 1.08
C TYR A 49 0.89 2.94 0.97
N ASP A 50 1.38 4.14 1.24
CA ASP A 50 0.63 5.36 0.97
C ASP A 50 1.56 6.49 0.57
N ASP A 51 0.97 7.61 0.19
CA ASP A 51 1.65 8.85 -0.12
C ASP A 51 1.34 9.95 0.91
N ALA A 52 1.40 9.64 2.21
CA ALA A 52 1.07 10.62 3.24
C ALA A 52 1.95 11.89 3.11
N HIS A 53 1.34 13.06 3.37
CA HIS A 53 1.96 14.38 3.23
C HIS A 53 3.42 14.40 3.72
N ASP A 54 4.28 15.03 2.91
CA ASP A 54 5.74 15.13 3.04
C ASP A 54 6.24 14.92 4.48
N ASP A 55 6.77 13.71 4.74
CA ASP A 55 7.64 13.50 5.89
C ASP A 55 9.02 13.99 5.47
N ASP A 56 9.51 15.05 6.12
CA ASP A 56 10.76 15.74 5.78
C ASP A 56 11.97 14.78 5.68
N ASP A 57 11.91 13.61 6.33
CA ASP A 57 12.98 12.61 6.33
C ASP A 57 12.72 11.39 5.41
N LEU A 58 11.46 11.13 5.03
CA LEU A 58 11.04 9.90 4.32
C LEU A 58 10.47 10.14 2.91
N GLY A 59 10.28 11.40 2.51
CA GLY A 59 9.71 11.76 1.21
C GLY A 59 8.19 11.55 1.17
N TRP A 60 7.65 11.43 -0.05
CA TRP A 60 6.20 11.33 -0.25
C TRP A 60 5.66 9.91 -0.15
N HIS A 61 6.41 8.91 -0.62
CA HIS A 61 5.91 7.55 -0.74
C HIS A 61 6.42 6.69 0.39
N HIS A 62 5.51 6.22 1.23
CA HIS A 62 5.86 5.48 2.43
C HIS A 62 5.47 4.01 2.30
N ARG A 63 6.34 3.15 2.80
CA ARG A 63 6.07 1.75 3.09
C ARG A 63 6.13 1.56 4.60
N HIS A 64 4.98 1.22 5.17
CA HIS A 64 4.77 0.90 6.57
C HIS A 64 4.70 -0.61 6.75
N VAL A 65 5.39 -1.13 7.75
CA VAL A 65 5.32 -2.54 8.13
C VAL A 65 5.03 -2.68 9.61
N ARG A 66 4.31 -3.73 9.99
CA ARG A 66 4.00 -4.00 11.40
C ARG A 66 5.25 -4.15 12.28
N PHE A 67 6.31 -4.73 11.72
CA PHE A 67 7.56 -4.97 12.42
C PHE A 67 8.71 -4.40 11.59
N GLY A 68 9.33 -3.34 12.08
CA GLY A 68 10.41 -2.62 11.40
C GLY A 68 10.12 -1.13 11.37
N ASP A 69 10.99 -0.40 10.68
CA ASP A 69 10.86 1.03 10.47
C ASP A 69 10.11 1.31 9.16
N ASP A 70 9.39 2.43 9.12
CA ASP A 70 8.81 2.95 7.89
C ASP A 70 9.93 3.36 6.95
N THR A 71 9.71 3.15 5.65
CA THR A 71 10.73 3.37 4.62
C THR A 71 10.16 4.13 3.43
N GLU A 72 10.99 4.95 2.80
CA GLU A 72 10.66 5.51 1.49
C GLU A 72 10.56 4.39 0.45
N ILE A 73 9.64 4.53 -0.49
CA ILE A 73 9.44 3.57 -1.57
C ILE A 73 9.34 4.25 -2.94
N GLU A 74 10.22 3.86 -3.87
CA GLU A 74 10.18 4.43 -5.22
C GLU A 74 8.82 4.24 -5.92
N PHE A 75 8.31 5.34 -6.49
CA PHE A 75 7.07 5.36 -7.26
C PHE A 75 7.33 5.39 -8.76
N HIS A 76 6.79 4.38 -9.46
CA HIS A 76 6.89 4.23 -10.92
C HIS A 76 5.50 4.19 -11.58
N GLY A 77 4.51 4.81 -10.92
CA GLY A 77 3.10 4.79 -11.31
C GLY A 77 2.28 3.70 -10.60
N ILE A 78 0.95 3.94 -10.51
CA ILE A 78 0.01 3.11 -9.75
C ILE A 78 0.08 1.62 -10.10
N ALA A 79 0.16 1.26 -11.38
CA ALA A 79 0.18 -0.15 -11.79
C ALA A 79 1.44 -0.90 -11.26
N ALA A 80 2.61 -0.26 -11.34
CA ALA A 80 3.85 -0.81 -10.80
C ALA A 80 3.80 -0.90 -9.27
N HIS A 81 3.23 0.13 -8.63
CA HIS A 81 3.13 0.23 -7.18
C HIS A 81 2.18 -0.81 -6.58
N VAL A 82 1.01 -1.04 -7.21
CA VAL A 82 0.10 -2.14 -6.87
C VAL A 82 0.76 -3.51 -7.06
N THR A 83 1.49 -3.70 -8.15
CA THR A 83 2.19 -4.98 -8.41
C THR A 83 3.24 -5.26 -7.33
N ARG A 84 4.04 -4.25 -6.96
CA ARG A 84 5.04 -4.35 -5.89
C ARG A 84 4.37 -4.70 -4.55
N PHE A 85 3.31 -4.00 -4.20
CA PHE A 85 2.53 -4.25 -2.98
C PHE A 85 1.98 -5.68 -2.91
N LEU A 86 1.36 -6.18 -3.99
CA LEU A 86 0.81 -7.54 -4.03
C LEU A 86 1.89 -8.62 -3.95
N ASN A 87 3.05 -8.41 -4.58
CA ASN A 87 4.19 -9.33 -4.49
C ASN A 87 4.76 -9.39 -3.06
N GLU A 88 4.77 -8.25 -2.36
CA GLU A 88 5.22 -8.21 -0.98
C GLU A 88 4.25 -8.94 -0.03
N ILE A 89 2.94 -8.77 -0.23
CA ILE A 89 1.93 -9.56 0.50
C ILE A 89 2.18 -11.05 0.31
N ALA A 90 2.41 -11.51 -0.94
CA ALA A 90 2.68 -12.92 -1.22
C ALA A 90 3.89 -13.42 -0.41
N THR A 91 4.97 -12.63 -0.36
CA THR A 91 6.18 -12.94 0.40
C THR A 91 5.91 -13.02 1.91
N LEU A 92 5.11 -12.11 2.45
CA LEU A 92 4.71 -12.11 3.86
C LEU A 92 3.87 -13.35 4.20
N THR A 93 2.90 -13.70 3.35
CA THR A 93 2.04 -14.87 3.56
C THR A 93 2.79 -16.20 3.42
N ASP A 94 3.78 -16.28 2.53
CA ASP A 94 4.63 -17.47 2.40
C ASP A 94 5.55 -17.66 3.61
N THR A 95 6.01 -16.56 4.20
CA THR A 95 6.86 -16.58 5.40
C THR A 95 6.10 -17.02 6.65
N GLU A 96 4.83 -16.62 6.80
CA GLU A 96 3.97 -17.11 7.90
C GLU A 96 3.66 -18.60 7.78
N ASN A 97 3.46 -19.12 6.56
CA ASN A 97 3.19 -20.54 6.33
C ASN A 97 4.41 -21.47 6.52
N THR A 98 5.63 -20.92 6.63
CA THR A 98 6.87 -21.70 6.77
C THR A 98 7.32 -21.84 8.23
N HIS A 99 6.68 -21.14 9.17
CA HIS A 99 6.96 -21.17 10.60
C HIS A 99 5.95 -22.02 11.42
N ASP A 100 5.39 -23.07 10.81
CA ASP A 100 4.52 -24.08 11.45
C ASP A 100 5.12 -25.50 11.32
#